data_AF-A0A2V6AL00-F1
#
_entry.id   AF-A0A2V6AL00-F1
#
_cell.length_a   1.000
_cell.length_b   1.000
_cell.length_c   1.000
_cell.angle_alpha   90.00
_cell.angle_beta   90.00
_cell.angle_gamma   90.00
#
_symmetry.space_group_name_H-M   'P 1'
#
loop_
_entity.id
_entity.type
_entity.pdbx_description
1 polymer ?
#
loop_
_entity_poly.entity_id
_entity_poly.type
_entity_poly.pdbx_seq_one_letter_code
_entity_poly.pdbx_strand_id
1 'polypeptide(L)' 'VYGFYAGNDEHVNATIPTAQELMRRAKKKYEPVVYGGAGHGFMREGEKPDANEGNRHARDEAWARWKTLLKQL' A
#
# COMPACT_ATOMS: atom_id res chain seq x y z
N VAL A 1 12.67 -0.35 -0.56
CA VAL A 1 11.47 -0.53 0.30
C VAL A 1 10.25 -0.20 -0.52
N TYR A 2 9.24 -1.06 -0.52
CA TYR A 2 8.00 -0.87 -1.25
C TYR A 2 6.87 -0.71 -0.25
N GLY A 3 6.12 0.39 -0.34
CA GLY A 3 5.00 0.70 0.56
C GLY A 3 3.66 0.39 -0.10
N PHE A 4 2.71 -0.07 0.70
CA PHE A 4 1.35 -0.43 0.29
C PHE A 4 0.37 0.19 1.31
N TYR A 5 -0.30 1.27 0.92
CA TYR A 5 -1.07 2.11 1.82
C TYR A 5 -2.54 2.15 1.44
N ALA A 6 -3.42 2.16 2.43
CA ALA A 6 -4.85 2.25 2.20
C ALA A 6 -5.26 3.71 2.00
N GLY A 7 -6.02 4.03 0.97
CA GLY A 7 -6.39 5.40 0.60
C GLY A 7 -7.20 6.14 1.66
N ASN A 8 -8.08 5.44 2.37
CA ASN A 8 -8.93 6.01 3.42
C ASN A 8 -8.26 5.95 4.81
N ASP A 9 -7.00 5.50 4.92
CA ASP A 9 -6.24 5.49 6.17
C ASP A 9 -5.42 6.78 6.32
N GLU A 10 -6.13 7.88 6.55
CA GLU A 10 -5.55 9.24 6.57
C GLU A 10 -4.48 9.42 7.64
N HIS A 11 -4.63 8.79 8.81
CA HIS A 11 -3.65 8.86 9.89
C HIS A 11 -2.30 8.26 9.49
N VAL A 12 -2.30 7.11 8.79
CA VAL A 12 -1.07 6.52 8.28
C VAL A 12 -0.56 7.33 7.08
N ASN A 13 -1.44 7.73 6.16
CA ASN A 13 -1.06 8.44 4.94
C ASN A 13 -0.38 9.79 5.22
N ALA A 14 -0.78 10.48 6.30
CA ALA A 14 -0.13 11.71 6.75
C ALA A 14 1.39 11.56 7.02
N THR A 15 1.88 10.34 7.26
CA THR A 15 3.30 10.06 7.55
C THR A 15 4.13 9.77 6.30
N ILE A 16 3.50 9.51 5.14
CA ILE A 16 4.18 9.12 3.90
C ILE A 16 5.19 10.19 3.43
N PRO A 17 4.87 11.49 3.41
CA PRO A 17 5.82 12.52 2.95
C PRO A 17 7.09 12.57 3.80
N THR A 18 6.96 12.43 5.12
CA THR A 18 8.10 12.39 6.04
C THR A 18 8.97 11.15 5.77
N ALA A 19 8.36 9.98 5.56
CA ALA A 19 9.09 8.77 5.21
C ALA A 19 9.83 8.90 3.87
N GLN A 20 9.21 9.52 2.85
CA GLN A 20 9.85 9.80 1.57
C GLN A 20 11.08 10.69 1.72
N GLU A 21 10.98 11.76 2.49
CA GLU A 21 12.10 12.67 2.72
C GLU A 21 13.26 11.99 3.48
N LEU A 22 12.96 11.20 4.51
CA LEU A 22 13.96 10.44 5.25
C LEU A 22 14.68 9.41 4.37
N MET A 23 13.94 8.67 3.55
CA MET A 23 14.52 7.70 2.63
C MET A 23 15.38 8.35 1.54
N ARG A 24 14.93 9.51 1.02
CA ARG A 24 15.71 10.32 0.08
C ARG A 24 17.02 10.81 0.69
N ARG A 25 16.99 11.36 1.92
CA ARG A 25 18.20 11.78 2.65
C ARG A 25 19.17 10.63 2.88
N ALA A 26 18.63 9.45 3.19
CA ALA A 26 19.41 8.24 3.36
C ALA A 26 19.90 7.60 2.04
N LYS A 27 19.56 8.18 0.88
CA LYS A 27 19.84 7.63 -0.46
C LYS A 27 19.31 6.19 -0.62
N LYS A 28 18.19 5.87 0.02
CA LYS A 28 17.56 4.55 -0.02
C LYS A 28 16.32 4.58 -0.92
N LYS A 29 16.13 3.50 -1.68
CA LYS A 29 14.94 3.31 -2.53
C LYS A 29 13.67 3.17 -1.68
N TYR A 30 12.68 4.01 -1.93
CA TYR A 30 11.34 3.93 -1.32
C TYR A 30 10.25 4.23 -2.36
N GLU A 31 9.34 3.28 -2.55
CA GLU A 31 8.25 3.38 -3.53
C GLU A 31 6.90 3.11 -2.85
N PRO A 32 6.27 4.14 -2.26
CA PRO A 32 4.91 4.02 -1.73
C PRO A 32 3.87 4.02 -2.86
N VAL A 33 2.81 3.22 -2.68
CA VAL A 33 1.57 3.28 -3.47
C VAL A 33 0.40 3.39 -2.51
N VAL A 34 -0.56 4.28 -2.82
CA VAL A 34 -1.80 4.48 -2.07
C VAL A 34 -2.95 3.94 -2.90
N TYR A 35 -3.70 2.99 -2.35
CA TYR A 35 -4.82 2.32 -3.01
C TYR A 35 -6.15 2.98 -2.61
N GLY A 36 -6.78 3.70 -3.53
CA GLY A 36 -8.00 4.47 -3.27
C GLY A 36 -9.16 3.60 -2.78
N GLY A 37 -10.02 4.16 -1.91
CA GLY A 37 -11.20 3.48 -1.37
C GLY A 37 -10.92 2.39 -0.33
N ALA A 38 -9.66 2.03 -0.12
CA ALA A 38 -9.25 1.02 0.84
C ALA A 38 -9.17 1.57 2.26
N GLY A 39 -9.62 0.79 3.25
CA GLY A 39 -9.46 1.08 4.67
C GLY A 39 -8.22 0.40 5.29
N HIS A 40 -7.93 0.73 6.54
CA HIS A 40 -6.85 0.08 7.29
C HIS A 40 -6.97 -1.45 7.24
N GLY A 41 -5.85 -2.15 7.02
CA GLY A 41 -5.85 -3.61 6.92
C GLY A 41 -6.47 -4.18 5.64
N PHE A 42 -6.58 -3.40 4.56
CA PHE A 42 -7.22 -3.80 3.30
C PHE A 42 -6.75 -5.15 2.73
N MET A 43 -5.50 -5.56 2.99
CA MET A 43 -5.01 -6.88 2.57
C MET A 43 -5.84 -8.00 3.20
N ARG A 44 -6.13 -7.95 4.50
CA ARG A 44 -6.96 -8.96 5.17
C ARG A 44 -8.44 -8.75 4.88
N GLU A 45 -8.89 -7.50 4.93
CA GLU A 45 -10.31 -7.16 4.73
C GLU A 45 -10.77 -7.46 3.29
N GLY A 46 -9.92 -7.22 2.30
CA GLY A 46 -10.19 -7.49 0.88
C GLY A 46 -10.26 -8.98 0.53
N GLU A 47 -9.79 -9.87 1.41
CA GLU A 47 -9.85 -11.32 1.22
C GLU A 47 -11.21 -11.90 1.59
N LYS A 48 -11.94 -11.22 2.48
CA LYS A 48 -13.17 -11.77 3.04
C LYS A 48 -14.23 -11.93 1.94
N PRO A 49 -15.11 -12.95 2.04
CA PRO A 49 -16.20 -13.13 1.08
C PRO A 49 -17.07 -11.87 0.93
N ASP A 50 -17.32 -11.18 2.05
CA ASP A 50 -18.13 -9.96 2.18
C ASP A 50 -17.30 -8.66 2.09
N ALA A 51 -16.06 -8.72 1.59
CA ALA A 51 -15.22 -7.53 1.45
C ALA A 51 -15.91 -6.44 0.63
N ASN A 52 -15.83 -5.20 1.13
CA ASN A 52 -16.24 -4.02 0.35
C ASN A 52 -15.36 -3.86 -0.90
N GLU A 53 -15.88 -3.15 -1.89
CA GLU A 53 -15.24 -2.99 -3.20
C GLU A 53 -13.84 -2.36 -3.11
N GLY A 54 -13.67 -1.31 -2.30
CA GLY A 54 -12.39 -0.62 -2.15
C GLY A 54 -11.29 -1.51 -1.59
N ASN A 55 -11.59 -2.31 -0.56
CA ASN A 55 -10.64 -3.26 0.02
C ASN A 55 -10.33 -4.41 -0.92
N ARG A 56 -11.33 -4.93 -1.65
CA ARG A 56 -11.14 -6.01 -2.62
C ARG A 56 -10.23 -5.55 -3.76
N HIS A 57 -10.54 -4.41 -4.37
CA HIS A 57 -9.76 -3.80 -5.45
C HIS A 57 -8.31 -3.54 -5.01
N ALA A 58 -8.14 -2.91 -3.84
CA ALA A 58 -6.81 -2.61 -3.32
C ALA A 58 -5.98 -3.87 -3.04
N ARG A 59 -6.61 -4.93 -2.50
CA ARG A 59 -5.93 -6.22 -2.29
C ARG A 59 -5.48 -6.79 -3.62
N ASP A 60 -6.34 -6.81 -4.63
CA ASP A 60 -6.01 -7.41 -5.93
C ASP A 60 -4.83 -6.68 -6.61
N GLU A 61 -4.84 -5.35 -6.62
CA GLU A 61 -3.75 -4.54 -7.18
C GLU A 61 -2.46 -4.66 -6.36
N ALA A 62 -2.55 -4.59 -5.03
CA ALA A 62 -1.41 -4.75 -4.14
C ALA A 62 -0.77 -6.13 -4.28
N TRP A 63 -1.58 -7.18 -4.40
CA TRP A 63 -1.12 -8.55 -4.57
C TRP A 63 -0.46 -8.76 -5.94
N ALA A 64 -1.02 -8.18 -7.00
CA ALA A 64 -0.41 -8.20 -8.32
C ALA A 64 0.98 -7.51 -8.30
N ARG A 65 1.06 -6.31 -7.72
CA ARG A 65 2.34 -5.59 -7.56
C ARG A 65 3.34 -6.39 -6.73
N TRP A 66 2.93 -6.94 -5.59
CA TRP A 66 3.79 -7.73 -4.72
C TRP A 66 4.44 -8.91 -5.46
N LYS A 67 3.64 -9.71 -6.18
CA LYS A 67 4.15 -10.82 -7.00
C LYS A 67 5.12 -10.37 -8.08
N THR A 68 4.85 -9.24 -8.73
CA THR A 68 5.76 -8.67 -9.74
C THR A 68 7.09 -8.27 -9.13
N LEU A 69 7.07 -7.60 -7.97
CA LEU A 69 8.28 -7.17 -7.27
C LEU A 69 9.12 -8.36 -6.81
N LEU A 70 8.50 -9.43 -6.30
CA LEU A 70 9.22 -10.63 -5.90
C LEU A 70 9.95 -11.33 -7.05
N LYS A 71 9.45 -11.24 -8.28
CA LYS A 71 10.11 -11.79 -9.47
C LYS A 71 11.31 -10.97 -9.94
N GLN A 72 11.46 -9.75 -9.45
CA GLN A 72 12.54 -8.82 -9.81
C GLN A 72 13.68 -8.82 -8.78
N LEU A 73 13.56 -9.63 -7.72
CA LEU A 73 14.60 -9.91 -6.75
C LEU A 73 15.51 -11.04 -7.24
#